data_AF-A0A836P2Y4-F1
#
_entry.id   AF-A0A836P2Y4-F1
#
_cell.length_a   1.000
_cell.length_b   1.000
_cell.length_c   1.000
_cell.angle_alpha   90.00
_cell.angle_beta   90.00
_cell.angle_gamma   90.00
#
_symmetry.space_group_name_H-M   'P 1'
#
loop_
_entity.id
_entity.type
_entity.pdbx_description
1 polymer ?
#
loop_
_entity_poly.entity_id
_entity_poly.type
_entity_poly.pdbx_seq_one_letter_code
_entity_poly.pdbx_strand_id
1 'polypeptide(L)'
;MEPSMRRSLAFFLALVVAMPVAPAFAQADLRTEGDVAKAQSAYDAEVPVNSQSESDRPGALARALGAVLGKVSGDRGVMSRPGVPQALRNAPNYVEHYDYRQDQGTSR
;
A
#
# COMPACT_ATOMS: atom_id res chain seq x y z
N MET A 1 65.59 -9.77 -16.51
CA MET A 1 64.28 -9.22 -16.05
C MET A 1 63.78 -8.30 -17.16
N GLU A 2 62.92 -8.85 -18.00
CA GLU A 2 62.51 -8.25 -19.28
C GLU A 2 61.75 -6.92 -19.08
N PRO A 3 62.06 -5.86 -19.86
CA PRO A 3 61.41 -4.55 -19.74
C PRO A 3 59.91 -4.58 -20.10
N SER A 4 59.44 -5.65 -20.75
CA SER A 4 58.03 -5.88 -21.10
C SER A 4 57.15 -6.21 -19.89
N MET A 5 57.68 -6.88 -18.86
CA MET A 5 56.92 -7.30 -17.68
C MET A 5 56.67 -6.13 -16.70
N ARG A 6 57.58 -5.15 -16.66
CA ARG A 6 57.44 -3.91 -15.88
C ARG A 6 56.35 -2.99 -16.43
N ARG A 7 56.18 -2.94 -17.76
CA ARG A 7 55.15 -2.13 -18.42
C ARG A 7 53.74 -2.73 -18.24
N SER A 8 53.65 -4.06 -18.25
CA SER A 8 52.38 -4.78 -17.99
C SER A 8 51.92 -4.64 -16.53
N LEU A 9 52.86 -4.70 -15.58
CA LEU A 9 52.55 -4.51 -14.15
C LEU A 9 52.09 -3.07 -13.84
N ALA A 10 52.67 -2.06 -14.49
CA ALA A 10 52.26 -0.67 -14.34
C ALA A 10 50.84 -0.41 -14.89
N PHE A 11 50.47 -1.08 -15.98
CA PHE A 11 49.11 -1.03 -16.53
C PHE A 11 48.08 -1.71 -15.61
N PHE A 12 48.44 -2.83 -14.99
CA PHE A 12 47.55 -3.50 -14.02
C PHE A 12 47.37 -2.71 -12.72
N LEU A 13 48.39 -2.00 -12.25
CA LEU A 13 48.29 -1.18 -11.03
C LEU A 13 47.47 0.10 -11.25
N ALA A 14 47.43 0.63 -12.48
CA ALA A 14 46.63 1.82 -12.83
C ALA A 14 45.12 1.54 -12.95
N LEU A 15 44.71 0.29 -13.20
CA LEU A 15 43.30 -0.08 -13.32
C LEU A 15 42.59 -0.22 -11.95
N VAL A 16 43.33 -0.46 -10.87
CA VAL A 16 42.76 -0.65 -9.51
C VAL A 16 42.42 0.69 -8.82
N VAL A 17 42.96 1.82 -9.28
CA VAL A 17 42.75 3.14 -8.65
C VAL A 17 41.52 3.88 -9.20
N ALA A 18 40.85 3.35 -10.24
CA ALA A 18 39.67 3.97 -10.84
C ALA A 18 38.33 3.36 -10.35
N MET A 19 38.32 2.67 -9.20
CA MET A 19 37.06 2.39 -8.51
C MET A 19 36.69 3.61 -7.65
N PRO A 20 35.57 4.31 -7.93
CA PRO A 20 35.08 5.33 -7.02
C PRO A 20 34.68 4.65 -5.73
N VAL A 21 35.47 4.82 -4.67
CA VAL A 21 35.03 4.63 -3.29
C VAL A 21 34.07 5.78 -2.98
N ALA A 22 32.85 5.69 -3.50
CA ALA A 22 31.77 6.58 -3.12
C ALA A 22 31.36 6.22 -1.69
N PRO A 23 31.33 7.19 -0.75
CA PRO A 23 31.11 6.91 0.65
C PRO A 23 29.69 6.40 0.92
N ALA A 24 29.62 5.43 1.83
CA ALA A 24 28.43 4.79 2.37
C ALA A 24 27.49 5.71 3.19
N PHE A 25 27.07 6.86 2.63
CA PHE A 25 26.12 7.78 3.28
C PHE A 25 24.98 8.26 2.36
N ALA A 26 24.79 7.65 1.19
CA ALA A 26 23.67 7.96 0.29
C ALA A 26 22.46 7.01 0.45
N GLN A 27 22.38 6.23 1.54
CA GLN A 27 21.19 5.44 1.87
C GLN A 27 20.38 6.01 3.04
N ALA A 28 20.76 7.18 3.57
CA ALA A 28 20.11 7.79 4.73
C ALA A 28 18.85 8.62 4.40
N ASP A 29 18.50 8.79 3.11
CA ASP A 29 17.31 9.52 2.67
C ASP A 29 16.48 8.70 1.67
N LEU A 30 16.08 7.50 2.07
CA LEU A 30 14.73 7.03 1.71
C LEU A 30 13.73 7.73 2.64
N ARG A 31 13.78 9.06 2.68
CA ARG A 31 12.72 9.88 3.26
C ARG A 31 11.56 9.74 2.29
N THR A 32 10.69 8.79 2.60
CA THR A 32 9.39 8.64 1.95
C THR A 32 8.50 9.76 2.50
N GLU A 33 8.90 11.01 2.23
CA GLU A 33 8.14 12.20 2.59
C GLU A 33 7.10 12.41 1.49
N GLY A 34 5.85 12.17 1.83
CA GLY A 34 4.75 12.42 0.91
C GLY A 34 4.11 11.12 0.49
N ASP A 35 3.14 10.73 1.31
CA ASP A 35 1.98 9.95 0.91
C ASP A 35 2.34 8.71 0.09
N VAL A 36 2.74 7.65 0.79
CA VAL A 36 2.50 6.31 0.26
C VAL A 36 0.98 6.24 0.14
N ALA A 37 0.45 6.56 -1.05
CA ALA A 37 -0.95 6.40 -1.38
C ALA A 37 -1.28 4.98 -0.99
N LYS A 38 -1.98 4.82 0.14
CA LYS A 38 -2.29 3.51 0.69
C LYS A 38 -3.24 2.91 -0.32
N ALA A 39 -2.71 2.12 -1.25
CA ALA A 39 -3.48 1.52 -2.32
C ALA A 39 -4.49 0.60 -1.65
N GLN A 40 -5.70 1.12 -1.47
CA GLN A 40 -6.77 0.39 -0.82
C GLN A 40 -7.18 -0.69 -1.80
N SER A 41 -7.09 -1.95 -1.38
CA SER A 41 -7.42 -3.09 -2.23
C SER A 41 -8.79 -2.89 -2.89
N ALA A 42 -8.98 -3.44 -4.08
CA ALA A 42 -10.30 -3.46 -4.72
C ALA A 42 -11.36 -4.09 -3.79
N TYR A 43 -10.93 -4.99 -2.90
CA TYR A 43 -11.76 -5.74 -1.96
C TYR A 43 -11.90 -5.10 -0.56
N ASP A 44 -11.17 -4.03 -0.26
CA ASP A 44 -11.23 -3.36 1.04
C ASP A 44 -12.01 -2.05 0.92
N ALA A 45 -12.83 -1.68 1.89
CA ALA A 45 -13.46 -0.35 1.90
C ALA A 45 -13.46 0.25 3.30
N GLU A 46 -13.27 1.56 3.35
CA GLU A 46 -13.38 2.34 4.57
C GLU A 46 -14.63 3.21 4.48
N VAL A 47 -15.42 3.15 5.54
CA VAL A 47 -16.66 3.91 5.65
C VAL A 47 -16.69 4.59 7.01
N PRO A 48 -17.10 5.87 7.08
CA PRO A 48 -17.29 6.54 8.35
C PRO A 48 -18.39 5.84 9.15
N VAL A 49 -18.17 5.66 10.44
CA VAL A 49 -19.12 5.07 11.38
C VAL A 49 -19.45 6.07 12.49
N ASN A 50 -20.71 6.10 12.92
CA ASN A 50 -21.15 6.98 13.99
C ASN A 50 -20.68 6.49 15.36
N SER A 51 -20.63 5.16 15.54
CA SER A 51 -20.13 4.52 16.75
C SER A 51 -19.53 3.16 16.44
N GLN A 52 -18.79 2.60 17.41
CA GLN A 52 -18.26 1.23 17.35
C GLN A 52 -19.19 0.22 18.06
N SER A 53 -20.44 0.61 18.33
CA SER A 53 -21.41 -0.25 18.99
C SER A 53 -21.79 -1.46 18.12
N GLU A 54 -22.19 -2.54 18.77
CA GLU A 54 -22.63 -3.76 18.06
C GLU A 54 -23.88 -3.52 17.22
N SER A 55 -24.78 -2.61 17.64
CA SER A 55 -26.00 -2.26 16.90
C SER A 55 -25.71 -1.51 15.60
N ASP A 56 -24.65 -0.70 15.53
CA ASP A 56 -24.30 0.07 14.33
C ASP A 56 -23.44 -0.72 13.33
N ARG A 57 -22.78 -1.77 13.80
CA ARG A 57 -21.84 -2.59 13.02
C ARG A 57 -22.46 -3.19 11.75
N PRO A 58 -23.65 -3.85 11.78
CA PRO A 58 -24.22 -4.44 10.57
C PRO A 58 -24.48 -3.42 9.46
N GLY A 59 -24.95 -2.23 9.83
CA GLY A 59 -25.17 -1.13 8.88
C GLY A 59 -23.87 -0.56 8.31
N ALA A 60 -22.80 -0.52 9.10
CA ALA A 60 -21.47 -0.15 8.61
C ALA A 60 -20.92 -1.18 7.61
N LEU A 61 -21.02 -2.47 7.94
CA LEU A 61 -20.58 -3.56 7.06
C LEU A 61 -21.35 -3.58 5.74
N ALA A 62 -22.66 -3.34 5.77
CA ALA A 62 -23.47 -3.23 4.56
C ALA A 62 -22.99 -2.10 3.63
N ARG A 63 -22.67 -0.92 4.20
CA ARG A 63 -22.13 0.20 3.42
C ARG A 63 -20.75 -0.11 2.85
N ALA A 64 -19.87 -0.72 3.65
CA ALA A 64 -18.54 -1.13 3.20
C ALA A 64 -18.61 -2.16 2.07
N LEU A 65 -19.44 -3.20 2.21
CA LEU A 65 -19.65 -4.20 1.17
C LEU A 65 -20.19 -3.58 -0.12
N GLY A 66 -21.11 -2.61 0.00
CA GLY A 66 -21.57 -1.83 -1.15
C GLY A 66 -20.42 -1.10 -1.86
N ALA A 67 -19.56 -0.41 -1.11
CA ALA A 67 -18.41 0.27 -1.69
C ALA A 67 -17.46 -0.71 -2.41
N VAL A 68 -17.20 -1.89 -1.84
CA VAL A 68 -16.41 -2.95 -2.48
C VAL A 68 -17.07 -3.43 -3.78
N LEU A 69 -18.37 -3.73 -3.76
CA LEU A 69 -19.10 -4.17 -4.94
C LEU A 69 -19.04 -3.12 -6.06
N GLY A 70 -19.16 -1.83 -5.73
CA GLY A 70 -18.99 -0.74 -6.69
C GLY A 70 -17.61 -0.75 -7.35
N LYS A 71 -16.54 -0.92 -6.56
CA LYS A 71 -15.16 -0.96 -7.06
C LYS A 71 -14.86 -2.20 -7.91
N VAL A 72 -15.24 -3.38 -7.44
CA VAL A 72 -14.94 -4.65 -8.10
C VAL A 72 -15.76 -4.83 -9.37
N SER A 73 -17.02 -4.39 -9.38
CA SER A 73 -17.88 -4.53 -10.55
C SER A 73 -17.60 -3.50 -11.65
N GLY A 74 -17.10 -2.31 -11.29
CA GLY A 74 -16.99 -1.18 -12.21
C GLY A 74 -18.35 -0.65 -12.70
N ASP A 75 -19.46 -1.13 -12.13
CA ASP A 75 -20.82 -0.82 -12.55
C ASP A 75 -21.50 0.12 -11.55
N ARG A 76 -21.87 1.32 -12.04
CA ARG A 76 -22.61 2.33 -11.24
C ARG A 76 -24.01 1.83 -10.82
N GLY A 77 -24.57 0.85 -11.52
CA GLY A 77 -25.87 0.25 -11.25
C GLY A 77 -25.84 -0.98 -10.34
N VAL A 78 -24.66 -1.42 -9.85
CA VAL A 78 -24.52 -2.69 -9.14
C VAL A 78 -25.45 -2.81 -7.92
N MET A 79 -25.75 -1.71 -7.23
CA MET A 79 -26.65 -1.68 -6.06
C MET A 79 -28.10 -2.04 -6.39
N SER A 80 -28.54 -1.81 -7.63
CA SER A 80 -29.92 -2.07 -8.07
C SER A 80 -30.09 -3.48 -8.63
N ARG A 81 -29.01 -4.26 -8.72
CA ARG A 81 -29.07 -5.60 -9.29
C ARG A 81 -29.89 -6.52 -8.38
N PRO A 82 -30.70 -7.42 -8.96
CA PRO A 82 -31.43 -8.42 -8.19
C PRO A 82 -30.49 -9.19 -7.24
N GLY A 83 -30.90 -9.35 -5.98
CA GLY A 83 -30.13 -10.06 -4.95
C GLY A 83 -29.12 -9.21 -4.18
N VAL A 84 -28.61 -8.10 -4.73
CA VAL A 84 -27.62 -7.26 -4.03
C VAL A 84 -28.18 -6.66 -2.74
N PRO A 85 -29.40 -6.07 -2.69
CA PRO A 85 -29.94 -5.56 -1.43
C PRO A 85 -30.07 -6.63 -0.33
N GLN A 86 -30.31 -7.89 -0.71
CA GLN A 86 -30.38 -8.99 0.24
C GLN A 86 -28.99 -9.41 0.73
N ALA A 87 -28.00 -9.44 -0.16
CA ALA A 87 -26.61 -9.69 0.21
C ALA A 87 -26.09 -8.61 1.18
N LEU A 88 -26.41 -7.33 0.94
CA LEU A 88 -26.01 -6.23 1.83
C LEU A 88 -26.62 -6.36 3.23
N ARG A 89 -27.88 -6.81 3.36
CA ARG A 89 -28.49 -7.10 4.67
C ARG A 89 -27.78 -8.23 5.42
N ASN A 90 -27.18 -9.16 4.69
CA ASN A 90 -26.38 -10.27 5.22
C ASN A 90 -24.88 -9.99 5.20
N ALA A 91 -24.45 -8.73 5.05
CA ALA A 91 -23.05 -8.35 5.00
C ALA A 91 -22.16 -8.93 6.11
N PRO A 92 -22.62 -9.06 7.38
CA PRO A 92 -21.81 -9.68 8.43
C PRO A 92 -21.33 -11.11 8.12
N ASN A 93 -22.04 -11.85 7.25
CA ASN A 93 -21.66 -13.21 6.86
C ASN A 93 -20.68 -13.26 5.66
N TYR A 94 -20.41 -12.12 5.02
CA TYR A 94 -19.55 -12.03 3.84
C TYR A 94 -18.25 -11.28 4.10
N VAL A 95 -18.19 -10.45 5.15
CA VAL A 95 -16.98 -9.73 5.52
C VAL A 95 -16.09 -10.66 6.33
N GLU A 96 -14.88 -10.91 5.83
CA GLU A 96 -13.89 -11.78 6.47
C GLU A 96 -13.17 -11.06 7.62
N HIS A 97 -12.76 -9.81 7.41
CA HIS A 97 -12.04 -9.01 8.39
C HIS A 97 -12.50 -7.57 8.39
N TYR A 98 -12.49 -6.92 9.56
CA TYR A 98 -12.73 -5.50 9.70
C TYR A 98 -11.90 -4.96 10.86
N ASP A 99 -11.47 -3.71 10.74
CA ASP A 99 -10.79 -2.97 11.80
C ASP A 99 -11.38 -1.57 11.93
N TYR A 100 -11.33 -1.03 13.14
CA TYR A 100 -11.62 0.39 13.36
C TYR A 100 -10.32 1.17 13.28
N ARG A 101 -10.32 2.19 12.42
CA ARG A 101 -9.26 3.19 12.40
C ARG A 101 -9.85 4.51 12.88
N GLN A 102 -9.20 5.11 13.87
CA GLN A 102 -9.43 6.48 14.23
C GLN A 102 -8.35 7.29 13.52
N ASP A 103 -8.76 8.22 12.68
CA ASP A 103 -7.83 9.24 12.18
C ASP A 103 -7.40 10.03 13.42
N GLN A 104 -6.16 9.77 13.86
CA GLN A 104 -5.56 10.52 14.96
C GLN A 104 -5.50 11.98 14.50
N GLY A 105 -6.48 12.76 14.94
CA GLY A 105 -6.47 14.19 14.72
C GLY A 105 -5.17 14.73 15.28
N THR A 106 -4.34 15.32 14.41
CA THR A 106 -3.31 16.26 14.83
C THR A 106 -4.02 17.39 15.56
N SER A 107 -4.23 17.20 16.86
CA SER A 107 -4.58 18.27 17.78
C SER A 107 -3.36 19.19 17.78
N ARG A 108 -3.46 20.32 17.07
CA ARG A 108 -2.56 21.45 17.26
C ARG A 108 -2.99 22.22 18.49
#